data_AF-R6VBP8-F1
#
_entry.id   AF-R6VBP8-F1
#
_cell.length_a   1.000
_cell.length_b   1.000
_cell.length_c   1.000
_cell.angle_alpha   90.00
_cell.angle_beta   90.00
_cell.angle_gamma   90.00
#
_symmetry.space_group_name_H-M   'P 1'
#
loop_
_entity.id
_entity.type
_entity.pdbx_description
1 polymer ?
#
loop_
_entity_poly.entity_id
_entity_poly.type
_entity_poly.pdbx_seq_one_letter_code
_entity_poly.pdbx_strand_id
1 'polypeptide(L)'
;MRKHFAISTLLSVSMILSSLSCIPGRMAWAAEQTQGRIAAASISGKSTAAPQTLPADQNDPGYERLTGQYEPAAEENISGAGSAVSTFSADAQGSGGFLSVNPATSGLKGYSSSVSAYTGKTYTHASNFDGMSIYNGIDVSYHQGTINWSKVKAAGIDFAILRLGYRGYSNGSLVTDSKFTTYIKDAAAAGIPLGVYFWTEAINVDEAVAEAQYVVSTLAPYKSSITMPVVIDWELNNNSRHGGLPKATNTAICSAFCDYVKQSGYTPMIYANVSDLNNNLDGEALGQKYEIWVARYNNIVNNATAQFYGNYSMWQYASSGSVDGISGNVDMNFWYTTGSPSSPVFSHGATPGAIATATPAPTVDDVDSLDKVTGFSAKSAAKKLSLSWNDVEDADGYQIYRKDTYNGSFKKVKQINDPDVTTWTNSGLSKNHEYYYKIRAFHKNSDGTVYSGYTSLTAATKSSSQSGIVKKSFILYKKPVKTAAKLMTLKKGMPVEYVGVTYRSDGSKFHHFRYHTSTKVYNGYAKAKSGLTYYTQGCTTAKLNLRKTAGTTGKLITSIPKNTFVPLLGTKKVKGTTWYKICFSIRKNTVTTGYVSGNYIRK
;
A
#
# COMPACT_ATOMS: atom_id res chain seq x y z
N MET A 1 12.33 -82.78 35.21
CA MET A 1 11.74 -82.28 36.46
C MET A 1 10.68 -81.23 36.14
N ARG A 2 9.42 -81.52 36.54
CA ARG A 2 8.26 -80.68 36.91
C ARG A 2 7.99 -79.36 36.16
N LYS A 3 6.75 -78.97 35.83
CA LYS A 3 5.41 -79.62 35.78
C LYS A 3 4.48 -78.64 35.02
N HIS A 4 3.48 -79.22 34.37
CA HIS A 4 2.31 -78.58 33.75
C HIS A 4 1.48 -77.71 34.71
N PHE A 5 0.68 -76.77 34.17
CA PHE A 5 -0.75 -76.63 34.51
C PHE A 5 -1.57 -76.03 33.35
N ALA A 6 -2.64 -76.73 32.98
CA ALA A 6 -3.81 -76.31 32.21
C ALA A 6 -5.04 -76.33 33.14
N ILE A 7 -6.18 -75.77 32.70
CA ILE A 7 -7.60 -75.85 33.18
C ILE A 7 -8.22 -74.45 32.95
N SER A 8 -9.10 -74.18 31.97
CA SER A 8 -10.55 -74.52 31.82
C SER A 8 -11.42 -73.92 32.97
N THR A 9 -12.65 -73.40 32.85
CA THR A 9 -13.79 -73.59 31.92
C THR A 9 -14.92 -72.58 32.28
N LEU A 10 -15.87 -72.37 31.34
CA LEU A 10 -17.35 -72.22 31.49
C LEU A 10 -17.96 -70.92 32.09
N LEU A 11 -18.78 -70.17 31.31
CA LEU A 11 -20.27 -70.21 31.13
C LEU A 11 -20.98 -69.36 32.21
N SER A 12 -21.84 -68.37 31.93
CA SER A 12 -23.24 -68.47 31.41
C SER A 12 -23.80 -67.06 31.09
N VAL A 13 -24.47 -66.83 29.95
CA VAL A 13 -25.93 -66.80 29.66
C VAL A 13 -26.74 -65.71 30.41
N SER A 14 -27.29 -64.72 29.69
CA SER A 14 -28.76 -64.64 29.43
C SER A 14 -29.18 -63.46 28.54
N MET A 15 -30.17 -63.77 27.68
CA MET A 15 -30.95 -62.94 26.76
C MET A 15 -32.10 -62.19 27.47
N ILE A 16 -32.72 -61.22 26.75
CA ILE A 16 -34.17 -61.03 26.45
C ILE A 16 -34.33 -59.61 25.85
N LEU A 17 -34.63 -59.46 24.53
CA LEU A 17 -35.94 -59.14 23.89
C LEU A 17 -36.73 -57.98 24.57
N SER A 18 -37.36 -57.01 23.89
CA SER A 18 -38.36 -57.07 22.81
C SER A 18 -38.54 -55.64 22.23
N SER A 19 -38.57 -55.39 20.91
CA SER A 19 -39.72 -55.32 19.97
C SER A 19 -40.56 -54.03 19.97
N LEU A 20 -40.82 -53.49 18.76
CA LEU A 20 -42.03 -52.85 18.18
C LEU A 20 -41.63 -51.67 17.25
N SER A 21 -41.72 -51.81 15.90
CA SER A 21 -42.89 -51.56 14.99
C SER A 21 -43.25 -50.06 14.88
N CYS A 22 -43.67 -49.42 13.78
CA CYS A 22 -43.78 -49.66 12.34
C CYS A 22 -44.33 -48.33 11.70
N ILE A 23 -43.67 -47.79 10.67
CA ILE A 23 -44.18 -47.06 9.45
C ILE A 23 -45.12 -45.80 9.59
N PRO A 24 -45.52 -45.07 8.49
CA PRO A 24 -45.01 -43.74 8.11
C PRO A 24 -46.10 -42.65 7.93
N GLY A 25 -45.71 -41.42 7.59
CA GLY A 25 -46.66 -40.39 7.11
C GLY A 25 -46.01 -39.33 6.22
N ARG A 26 -46.31 -39.38 4.92
CA ARG A 26 -46.24 -38.25 3.97
C ARG A 26 -47.39 -37.28 4.30
N MET A 27 -47.17 -35.98 4.15
CA MET A 27 -48.16 -35.09 3.52
C MET A 27 -47.48 -33.81 3.03
N ALA A 28 -47.84 -33.44 1.79
CA ALA A 28 -47.46 -32.22 1.09
C ALA A 28 -48.58 -31.17 1.24
N TRP A 29 -48.38 -30.01 0.59
CA TRP A 29 -49.28 -28.84 0.42
C TRP A 29 -49.24 -27.82 1.56
N ALA A 30 -49.35 -26.51 1.32
CA ALA A 30 -49.35 -25.68 0.12
C ALA A 30 -49.11 -24.23 0.57
N ALA A 31 -48.67 -23.40 -0.37
CA ALA A 31 -48.66 -21.95 -0.23
C ALA A 31 -50.08 -21.41 -0.36
N GLU A 32 -50.46 -20.43 0.47
CA GLU A 32 -51.19 -19.26 -0.02
C GLU A 32 -51.17 -18.11 0.99
N GLN A 33 -51.22 -16.91 0.43
CA GLN A 33 -51.05 -15.61 1.06
C GLN A 33 -52.24 -15.20 1.92
N THR A 34 -52.01 -14.38 2.93
CA THR A 34 -52.97 -13.31 3.26
C THR A 34 -52.26 -12.10 3.86
N GLN A 35 -52.56 -10.94 3.28
CA GLN A 35 -52.11 -9.63 3.67
C GLN A 35 -52.66 -9.25 5.05
N GLY A 36 -51.81 -8.67 5.90
CA GLY A 36 -52.20 -7.92 7.08
C GLY A 36 -51.39 -6.63 7.14
N ARG A 37 -52.00 -5.52 6.74
CA ARG A 37 -51.48 -4.17 6.90
C ARG A 37 -51.44 -3.82 8.40
N ILE A 38 -50.28 -3.46 8.91
CA ILE A 38 -50.17 -2.63 10.13
C ILE A 38 -49.26 -1.48 9.78
N ALA A 39 -49.81 -0.26 9.91
CA ALA A 39 -49.15 0.99 9.63
C ALA A 39 -47.97 1.22 10.57
N ALA A 40 -46.78 1.45 10.02
CA ALA A 40 -45.62 1.95 10.72
C ALA A 40 -45.44 3.44 10.40
N ALA A 41 -45.55 4.27 11.43
CA ALA A 41 -45.16 5.66 11.38
C ALA A 41 -43.64 5.79 11.19
N SER A 42 -43.28 6.82 10.44
CA SER A 42 -41.98 7.17 9.88
C SER A 42 -40.83 7.33 10.88
N ILE A 43 -39.70 6.69 10.56
CA ILE A 43 -38.35 7.21 10.83
C ILE A 43 -37.54 7.00 9.54
N SER A 44 -37.31 8.08 8.80
CA SER A 44 -36.50 8.09 7.57
C SER A 44 -35.01 7.99 7.91
N GLY A 45 -34.53 6.75 8.02
CA GLY A 45 -33.10 6.44 7.97
C GLY A 45 -32.59 6.58 6.53
N LYS A 46 -31.53 7.36 6.35
CA LYS A 46 -30.78 7.53 5.09
C LYS A 46 -30.46 6.17 4.46
N SER A 47 -30.96 5.98 3.24
CA SER A 47 -30.57 4.90 2.34
C SER A 47 -29.11 5.09 1.93
N THR A 48 -28.23 4.17 2.34
CA THR A 48 -26.93 3.97 1.68
C THR A 48 -27.20 3.40 0.29
N ALA A 49 -27.16 4.24 -0.74
CA ALA A 49 -27.17 3.78 -2.12
C ALA A 49 -25.93 2.92 -2.36
N ALA A 50 -26.11 1.76 -3.00
CA ALA A 50 -24.99 0.99 -3.53
C ALA A 50 -24.23 1.84 -4.57
N PRO A 51 -22.89 1.76 -4.64
CA PRO A 51 -22.13 2.52 -5.63
C PRO A 51 -22.60 2.16 -7.03
N GLN A 52 -23.09 3.15 -7.78
CA GLN A 52 -23.40 2.98 -9.20
C GLN A 52 -22.08 2.85 -9.96
N THR A 53 -21.98 1.86 -10.83
CA THR A 53 -20.83 1.68 -11.71
C THR A 53 -20.97 2.65 -12.89
N LEU A 54 -20.09 3.65 -12.97
CA LEU A 54 -20.05 4.56 -14.11
C LEU A 54 -19.33 3.88 -15.30
N PRO A 55 -19.71 4.19 -16.56
CA PRO A 55 -18.93 3.89 -17.75
C PRO A 55 -17.45 4.30 -17.60
N ALA A 56 -16.52 3.61 -18.29
CA ALA A 56 -15.08 3.78 -18.06
C ALA A 56 -14.57 5.21 -18.34
N ASP A 57 -15.17 5.88 -19.32
CA ASP A 57 -14.96 7.30 -19.64
C ASP A 57 -15.53 8.21 -18.55
N GLN A 58 -16.75 7.94 -18.08
CA GLN A 58 -17.40 8.67 -16.98
C GLN A 58 -16.79 8.41 -15.60
N ASN A 59 -15.90 7.42 -15.50
CA ASN A 59 -15.18 7.09 -14.28
C ASN A 59 -13.88 7.91 -14.13
N ASP A 60 -13.49 8.68 -15.15
CA ASP A 60 -12.42 9.69 -15.08
C ASP A 60 -12.97 10.98 -14.46
N PRO A 61 -12.36 11.51 -13.39
CA PRO A 61 -12.85 12.73 -12.79
C PRO A 61 -12.73 13.98 -13.66
N GLY A 62 -11.89 13.95 -14.70
CA GLY A 62 -11.83 14.97 -15.74
C GLY A 62 -12.93 14.88 -16.81
N TYR A 63 -13.75 13.82 -16.84
CA TYR A 63 -14.75 13.63 -17.89
C TYR A 63 -15.84 14.71 -17.89
N GLU A 64 -16.22 15.24 -16.73
CA GLU A 64 -17.27 16.27 -16.63
C GLU A 64 -16.86 17.62 -17.23
N ARG A 65 -15.55 17.90 -17.32
CA ARG A 65 -15.01 19.05 -18.07
C ARG A 65 -15.24 18.92 -19.57
N LEU A 66 -15.29 17.69 -20.12
CA LEU A 66 -15.59 17.46 -21.55
C LEU A 66 -17.07 17.63 -21.89
N THR A 67 -17.95 17.39 -20.93
CA THR A 67 -19.41 17.43 -21.14
C THR A 67 -20.04 18.76 -20.75
N GLY A 68 -19.25 19.72 -20.24
CA GLY A 68 -19.74 21.00 -19.73
C GLY A 68 -20.60 20.85 -18.47
N GLN A 69 -20.49 19.72 -17.76
CA GLN A 69 -21.22 19.46 -16.52
C GLN A 69 -20.46 19.94 -15.28
N TYR A 70 -19.16 20.20 -15.43
CA TYR A 70 -18.31 20.86 -14.45
C TYR A 70 -17.70 22.12 -15.05
N GLU A 71 -18.10 23.27 -14.53
CA GLU A 71 -17.44 24.56 -14.78
C GLU A 71 -16.57 24.86 -13.56
N PRO A 72 -15.22 24.91 -13.68
CA PRO A 72 -14.40 25.44 -12.62
C PRO A 72 -14.73 26.93 -12.41
N ALA A 73 -14.31 27.51 -11.28
CA ALA A 73 -14.65 28.87 -10.85
C ALA A 73 -14.84 29.84 -12.03
N ALA A 74 -16.08 30.30 -12.25
CA ALA A 74 -16.46 31.03 -13.47
C ALA A 74 -15.51 32.21 -13.77
N GLU A 75 -15.21 32.43 -15.05
CA GLU A 75 -14.49 33.62 -15.49
C GLU A 75 -15.32 34.88 -15.23
N GLU A 76 -15.16 35.50 -14.06
CA GLU A 76 -15.73 36.82 -13.79
C GLU A 76 -14.83 37.90 -14.41
N ASN A 77 -15.23 38.42 -15.57
CA ASN A 77 -14.69 39.65 -16.11
C ASN A 77 -15.25 40.84 -15.32
N ILE A 78 -14.46 41.45 -14.44
CA ILE A 78 -14.79 42.80 -13.95
C ILE A 78 -14.29 43.80 -14.98
N SER A 79 -15.16 44.16 -15.93
CA SER A 79 -14.99 45.38 -16.72
C SER A 79 -15.42 46.57 -15.87
N GLY A 80 -14.48 47.21 -15.18
CA GLY A 80 -14.77 48.34 -14.28
C GLY A 80 -13.85 49.52 -14.54
N ALA A 81 -14.29 50.45 -15.38
CA ALA A 81 -13.77 51.81 -15.42
C ALA A 81 -13.94 52.45 -14.03
N GLY A 82 -12.85 53.01 -13.46
CA GLY A 82 -12.93 53.68 -12.17
C GLY A 82 -11.59 54.16 -11.62
N SER A 83 -11.28 55.42 -11.95
CA SER A 83 -10.27 56.31 -11.35
C SER A 83 -8.79 56.07 -11.69
N ALA A 84 -8.31 56.98 -12.53
CA ALA A 84 -6.94 57.21 -12.91
C ALA A 84 -5.96 57.22 -11.72
N VAL A 85 -4.82 56.54 -11.90
CA VAL A 85 -3.55 57.02 -11.37
C VAL A 85 -2.70 57.36 -12.58
N SER A 86 -2.38 58.64 -12.67
CA SER A 86 -1.75 59.32 -13.79
C SER A 86 -0.48 58.65 -14.29
N THR A 87 -0.45 58.47 -15.61
CA THR A 87 0.75 58.29 -16.41
C THR A 87 1.75 59.42 -16.15
N PHE A 88 3.01 59.08 -15.88
CA PHE A 88 4.13 59.91 -16.30
C PHE A 88 4.69 59.28 -17.57
N SER A 89 4.35 59.90 -18.69
CA SER A 89 5.08 59.75 -19.94
C SER A 89 6.42 60.46 -19.80
N ALA A 90 7.49 59.80 -20.24
CA ALA A 90 8.66 60.49 -20.75
C ALA A 90 9.05 59.80 -22.06
N ASP A 91 8.72 60.47 -23.16
CA ASP A 91 9.15 60.14 -24.51
C ASP A 91 10.69 60.11 -24.60
N ALA A 92 11.26 59.05 -25.19
CA ALA A 92 12.25 59.12 -26.27
C ALA A 92 12.82 57.72 -26.60
N GLN A 93 12.58 57.32 -27.85
CA GLN A 93 13.26 56.33 -28.71
C GLN A 93 14.38 55.44 -28.15
N GLY A 94 14.26 54.12 -28.37
CA GLY A 94 15.41 53.22 -28.43
C GLY A 94 15.07 51.76 -28.08
N SER A 95 15.45 50.85 -28.97
CA SER A 95 15.26 49.39 -28.89
C SER A 95 15.74 48.71 -27.60
N GLY A 96 14.99 47.70 -27.14
CA GLY A 96 15.50 46.51 -26.43
C GLY A 96 15.99 46.70 -24.99
N GLY A 97 15.22 46.23 -24.02
CA GLY A 97 15.69 46.05 -22.64
C GLY A 97 14.55 45.98 -21.63
N PHE A 98 14.51 44.90 -20.84
CA PHE A 98 13.72 44.81 -19.61
C PHE A 98 14.04 46.01 -18.71
N LEU A 99 13.06 46.87 -18.41
CA LEU A 99 13.23 47.96 -17.45
C LEU A 99 13.11 47.40 -16.02
N SER A 100 14.24 47.27 -15.33
CA SER A 100 14.27 47.11 -13.88
C SER A 100 14.01 48.46 -13.22
N VAL A 101 12.87 48.62 -12.55
CA VAL A 101 12.66 49.74 -11.61
C VAL A 101 13.25 49.37 -10.25
N ASN A 102 14.16 50.23 -9.76
CA ASN A 102 14.84 50.08 -8.47
C ASN A 102 13.91 50.61 -7.35
N PRO A 103 13.48 49.79 -6.37
CA PRO A 103 12.40 50.15 -5.44
C PRO A 103 12.85 50.99 -4.23
N ALA A 104 13.96 51.72 -4.31
CA ALA A 104 14.59 52.32 -3.12
C ALA A 104 13.96 53.64 -2.62
N THR A 105 13.00 54.28 -3.30
CA THR A 105 12.61 55.66 -2.93
C THR A 105 11.12 56.06 -2.99
N SER A 106 10.16 55.16 -3.11
CA SER A 106 8.73 55.55 -3.05
C SER A 106 7.94 54.65 -2.11
N GLY A 107 7.70 55.13 -0.89
CA GLY A 107 6.92 54.47 0.16
C GLY A 107 5.41 54.34 -0.13
N LEU A 108 5.04 53.81 -1.30
CA LEU A 108 3.69 53.39 -1.66
C LEU A 108 3.77 51.93 -2.17
N LYS A 109 3.21 50.99 -1.40
CA LYS A 109 3.11 49.57 -1.79
C LYS A 109 2.05 49.44 -2.90
N GLY A 110 2.47 49.41 -4.17
CA GLY A 110 1.59 49.29 -5.33
C GLY A 110 1.63 47.88 -5.92
N TYR A 111 0.45 47.30 -6.18
CA TYR A 111 0.30 46.01 -6.87
C TYR A 111 0.93 46.03 -8.27
N SER A 112 1.65 44.97 -8.63
CA SER A 112 2.14 44.74 -9.99
C SER A 112 1.07 44.08 -10.87
N SER A 113 1.03 44.38 -12.18
CA SER A 113 0.08 43.77 -13.13
C SER A 113 0.78 43.38 -14.42
N SER A 114 0.29 42.32 -15.09
CA SER A 114 0.78 41.87 -16.41
C SER A 114 -0.36 41.59 -17.38
N VAL A 115 -0.10 41.75 -18.68
CA VAL A 115 -1.04 41.35 -19.75
C VAL A 115 -0.64 39.96 -20.23
N SER A 116 -1.57 38.99 -20.16
CA SER A 116 -1.31 37.65 -20.67
C SER A 116 -1.37 37.66 -22.20
N ALA A 117 -0.30 37.19 -22.85
CA ALA A 117 -0.28 37.02 -24.30
C ALA A 117 -1.27 35.93 -24.79
N TYR A 118 -1.72 35.07 -23.88
CA TYR A 118 -2.51 33.87 -24.17
C TYR A 118 -4.01 34.10 -24.01
N THR A 119 -4.41 35.09 -23.22
CA THR A 119 -5.83 35.46 -23.01
C THR A 119 -6.14 36.90 -23.45
N GLY A 120 -5.12 37.74 -23.64
CA GLY A 120 -5.28 39.17 -23.94
C GLY A 120 -5.80 40.00 -22.76
N LYS A 121 -5.95 39.41 -21.57
CA LYS A 121 -6.46 40.09 -20.37
C LYS A 121 -5.31 40.58 -19.48
N THR A 122 -5.57 41.63 -18.71
CA THR A 122 -4.68 42.12 -17.65
C THR A 122 -4.97 41.38 -16.35
N TYR A 123 -3.93 40.86 -15.70
CA TYR A 123 -3.99 40.22 -14.39
C TYR A 123 -3.23 41.07 -13.39
N THR A 124 -3.87 41.36 -12.26
CA THR A 124 -3.20 41.98 -11.12
C THR A 124 -2.55 40.89 -10.28
N HIS A 125 -1.33 41.12 -9.80
CA HIS A 125 -0.61 40.21 -8.91
C HIS A 125 -0.71 40.71 -7.48
N ALA A 126 -0.72 39.78 -6.51
CA ALA A 126 -0.72 40.16 -5.11
C ALA A 126 0.63 40.77 -4.70
N SER A 127 0.59 41.76 -3.81
CA SER A 127 1.78 42.55 -3.44
C SER A 127 2.86 41.77 -2.71
N ASN A 128 2.56 40.58 -2.20
CA ASN A 128 3.56 39.67 -1.66
C ASN A 128 4.49 39.06 -2.73
N PHE A 129 4.15 39.21 -4.03
CA PHE A 129 5.01 38.79 -5.14
C PHE A 129 5.80 39.94 -5.77
N ASP A 130 5.72 41.15 -5.21
CA ASP A 130 6.46 42.28 -5.74
C ASP A 130 7.98 42.01 -5.70
N GLY A 131 8.63 42.14 -6.85
CA GLY A 131 10.06 41.84 -7.03
C GLY A 131 10.39 40.37 -7.31
N MET A 132 9.40 39.48 -7.39
CA MET A 132 9.60 38.10 -7.84
C MET A 132 9.53 37.98 -9.36
N SER A 133 10.15 36.93 -9.91
CA SER A 133 9.99 36.57 -11.32
C SER A 133 8.65 35.86 -11.53
N ILE A 134 7.99 36.16 -12.64
CA ILE A 134 6.72 35.57 -13.04
C ILE A 134 6.94 34.77 -14.32
N TYR A 135 6.69 33.47 -14.25
CA TYR A 135 6.80 32.55 -15.39
C TYR A 135 5.43 32.07 -15.85
N ASN A 136 5.26 31.87 -17.15
CA ASN A 136 4.02 31.40 -17.76
C ASN A 136 4.08 29.89 -18.01
N GLY A 137 3.14 29.16 -17.43
CA GLY A 137 3.02 27.73 -17.63
C GLY A 137 1.66 27.30 -18.13
N ILE A 138 1.60 26.04 -18.53
CA ILE A 138 0.37 25.33 -18.86
C ILE A 138 0.24 24.07 -18.01
N ASP A 139 -0.98 23.57 -17.88
CA ASP A 139 -1.22 22.21 -17.43
C ASP A 139 -2.10 21.47 -18.44
N VAL A 140 -1.77 20.20 -18.69
CA VAL A 140 -2.37 19.43 -19.80
C VAL A 140 -2.64 17.98 -19.44
N SER A 141 -3.59 17.39 -20.14
CA SER A 141 -3.98 15.98 -20.02
C SER A 141 -4.33 15.41 -21.40
N TYR A 142 -4.88 14.19 -21.44
CA TYR A 142 -5.37 13.63 -22.70
C TYR A 142 -6.39 14.52 -23.45
N HIS A 143 -7.05 15.45 -22.77
CA HIS A 143 -8.04 16.37 -23.35
C HIS A 143 -7.45 17.26 -24.46
N GLN A 144 -6.17 17.63 -24.37
CA GLN A 144 -5.49 18.42 -25.41
C GLN A 144 -5.10 17.60 -26.66
N GLY A 145 -5.29 16.28 -26.64
CA GLY A 145 -5.11 15.42 -27.79
C GLY A 145 -3.65 15.28 -28.27
N THR A 146 -3.27 16.03 -29.29
CA THR A 146 -1.92 16.01 -29.86
C THR A 146 -1.31 17.40 -29.73
N ILE A 147 -0.15 17.49 -29.09
CA ILE A 147 0.53 18.75 -28.81
C ILE A 147 1.83 18.82 -29.62
N ASN A 148 2.07 19.95 -30.27
CA ASN A 148 3.36 20.26 -30.85
C ASN A 148 4.21 21.05 -29.83
N TRP A 149 5.02 20.32 -29.08
CA TRP A 149 5.80 20.89 -27.96
C TRP A 149 6.87 21.89 -28.39
N SER A 150 7.42 21.77 -29.60
CA SER A 150 8.36 22.78 -30.14
C SER A 150 7.67 24.12 -30.39
N LYS A 151 6.43 24.10 -30.91
CA LYS A 151 5.61 25.31 -31.05
C LYS A 151 5.21 25.89 -29.70
N VAL A 152 4.84 25.05 -28.73
CA VAL A 152 4.54 25.47 -27.36
C VAL A 152 5.73 26.20 -26.73
N LYS A 153 6.94 25.65 -26.87
CA LYS A 153 8.16 26.31 -26.38
C LYS A 153 8.42 27.65 -27.09
N ALA A 154 8.23 27.68 -28.42
CA ALA A 154 8.39 28.89 -29.21
C ALA A 154 7.32 29.97 -28.92
N ALA A 155 6.15 29.56 -28.45
CA ALA A 155 5.07 30.46 -28.04
C ALA A 155 5.33 31.16 -26.69
N GLY A 156 6.43 30.86 -26.00
CA GLY A 156 6.82 31.50 -24.75
C GLY A 156 6.36 30.78 -23.49
N ILE A 157 5.98 29.50 -23.59
CA ILE A 157 5.68 28.69 -22.40
C ILE A 157 6.99 28.30 -21.69
N ASP A 158 7.05 28.64 -20.40
CA ASP A 158 8.21 28.48 -19.54
C ASP A 158 8.25 27.12 -18.85
N PHE A 159 7.10 26.53 -18.52
CA PHE A 159 6.96 25.22 -17.89
C PHE A 159 5.63 24.53 -18.20
N ALA A 160 5.54 23.23 -17.96
CA ALA A 160 4.29 22.47 -18.07
C ALA A 160 4.09 21.48 -16.90
N ILE A 161 2.84 21.38 -16.41
CA ILE A 161 2.44 20.35 -15.44
C ILE A 161 1.55 19.32 -16.16
N LEU A 162 1.96 18.06 -16.20
CA LEU A 162 1.28 17.01 -16.97
C LEU A 162 0.40 16.14 -16.07
N ARG A 163 -0.83 15.82 -16.49
CA ARG A 163 -1.61 14.80 -15.78
C ARG A 163 -0.90 13.45 -15.89
N LEU A 164 -0.47 12.90 -14.76
CA LEU A 164 0.08 11.55 -14.70
C LEU A 164 -1.04 10.52 -14.69
N GLY A 165 -2.09 10.80 -13.91
CA GLY A 165 -3.19 9.88 -13.72
C GLY A 165 -4.23 10.43 -12.76
N TYR A 166 -5.15 9.55 -12.41
CA TYR A 166 -6.27 9.86 -11.52
C TYR A 166 -6.71 8.62 -10.75
N ARG A 167 -7.46 8.84 -9.66
CA ARG A 167 -8.28 7.81 -9.03
C ARG A 167 -9.72 7.93 -9.51
N GLY A 168 -10.34 6.83 -9.93
CA GLY A 168 -11.68 6.87 -10.53
C GLY A 168 -12.84 6.80 -9.51
N TYR A 169 -13.98 7.41 -9.86
CA TYR A 169 -15.16 7.58 -8.99
C TYR A 169 -15.79 6.28 -8.46
N SER A 170 -15.85 5.23 -9.27
CA SER A 170 -16.69 4.06 -8.98
C SER A 170 -16.05 3.13 -7.94
N ASN A 171 -14.85 2.64 -8.23
CA ASN A 171 -14.16 1.63 -7.43
C ASN A 171 -12.82 2.12 -6.87
N GLY A 172 -12.50 3.40 -7.03
CA GLY A 172 -11.22 3.96 -6.58
C GLY A 172 -10.02 3.36 -7.31
N SER A 173 -10.16 2.94 -8.56
CA SER A 173 -9.02 2.43 -9.36
C SER A 173 -8.03 3.55 -9.67
N LEU A 174 -6.73 3.23 -9.62
CA LEU A 174 -5.66 4.13 -10.06
C LEU A 174 -5.44 3.92 -11.56
N VAL A 175 -5.50 5.01 -12.33
CA VAL A 175 -5.43 4.98 -13.79
C VAL A 175 -4.39 5.98 -14.28
N THR A 176 -3.49 5.54 -15.17
CA THR A 176 -2.57 6.45 -15.88
C THR A 176 -3.31 7.20 -16.97
N ASP A 177 -3.05 8.50 -17.10
CA ASP A 177 -3.51 9.28 -18.24
C ASP A 177 -2.94 8.71 -19.54
N SER A 178 -3.80 8.47 -20.53
CA SER A 178 -3.42 7.82 -21.79
C SER A 178 -2.37 8.58 -22.60
N LYS A 179 -2.19 9.89 -22.36
CA LYS A 179 -1.19 10.73 -23.03
C LYS A 179 0.06 10.97 -22.20
N PHE A 180 0.07 10.64 -20.90
CA PHE A 180 1.17 10.95 -20.00
C PHE A 180 2.54 10.53 -20.55
N THR A 181 2.68 9.27 -20.96
CA THR A 181 3.96 8.72 -21.45
C THR A 181 4.45 9.42 -22.72
N THR A 182 3.55 9.84 -23.60
CA THR A 182 3.91 10.58 -24.82
C THR A 182 4.30 12.01 -24.45
N TYR A 183 3.48 12.70 -23.67
CA TYR A 183 3.71 14.09 -23.31
C TYR A 183 5.01 14.29 -22.52
N ILE A 184 5.30 13.44 -21.53
CA ILE A 184 6.52 13.60 -20.72
C ILE A 184 7.79 13.43 -21.57
N LYS A 185 7.76 12.58 -22.61
CA LYS A 185 8.89 12.39 -23.52
C LYS A 185 9.03 13.55 -24.49
N ASP A 186 7.93 13.94 -25.14
CA ASP A 186 7.96 14.96 -26.18
C ASP A 186 8.22 16.36 -25.61
N ALA A 187 7.65 16.68 -24.45
CA ALA A 187 7.89 17.95 -23.76
C ALA A 187 9.32 18.05 -23.22
N ALA A 188 9.85 16.95 -22.65
CA ALA A 188 11.25 16.91 -22.20
C ALA A 188 12.21 17.05 -23.38
N ALA A 189 11.92 16.41 -24.52
CA ALA A 189 12.71 16.56 -25.75
C ALA A 189 12.67 17.99 -26.32
N ALA A 190 11.57 18.72 -26.11
CA ALA A 190 11.44 20.13 -26.45
C ALA A 190 12.12 21.07 -25.43
N GLY A 191 12.71 20.55 -24.34
CA GLY A 191 13.40 21.33 -23.32
C GLY A 191 12.45 22.17 -22.45
N ILE A 192 11.21 21.73 -22.29
CA ILE A 192 10.25 22.36 -21.38
C ILE A 192 10.44 21.75 -19.98
N PRO A 193 10.68 22.56 -18.94
CA PRO A 193 10.62 22.15 -17.53
C PRO A 193 9.28 21.52 -17.15
N LEU A 194 9.32 20.33 -16.52
CA LEU A 194 8.12 19.51 -16.30
C LEU A 194 7.84 19.26 -14.84
N GLY A 195 6.56 19.28 -14.51
CA GLY A 195 5.97 18.74 -13.29
C GLY A 195 4.82 17.82 -13.65
N VAL A 196 4.19 17.21 -12.66
CA VAL A 196 3.00 16.37 -12.91
C VAL A 196 1.94 16.59 -11.86
N TYR A 197 0.69 16.29 -12.21
CA TYR A 197 -0.39 16.23 -11.25
C TYR A 197 -1.10 14.87 -11.26
N PHE A 198 -1.70 14.53 -10.12
CA PHE A 198 -2.54 13.36 -9.97
C PHE A 198 -3.89 13.79 -9.38
N TRP A 199 -4.96 13.55 -10.12
CA TRP A 199 -6.32 13.88 -9.67
C TRP A 199 -6.76 12.87 -8.61
N THR A 200 -6.87 13.33 -7.37
CA THR A 200 -7.21 12.49 -6.24
C THR A 200 -8.71 12.25 -6.16
N GLU A 201 -9.07 11.03 -5.80
CA GLU A 201 -10.41 10.69 -5.32
C GLU A 201 -10.28 9.87 -4.03
N ALA A 202 -9.18 10.08 -3.30
CA ALA A 202 -8.86 9.36 -2.08
C ALA A 202 -9.85 9.71 -0.97
N ILE A 203 -10.38 8.68 -0.29
CA ILE A 203 -11.32 8.88 0.81
C ILE A 203 -10.70 8.75 2.20
N ASN A 204 -9.40 8.46 2.27
CA ASN A 204 -8.62 8.35 3.50
C ASN A 204 -7.11 8.46 3.20
N VAL A 205 -6.31 8.55 4.27
CA VAL A 205 -4.85 8.66 4.20
C VAL A 205 -4.19 7.48 3.48
N ASP A 206 -4.66 6.24 3.70
CA ASP A 206 -4.06 5.06 3.05
C ASP A 206 -4.24 5.11 1.52
N GLU A 207 -5.39 5.57 1.04
CA GLU A 207 -5.62 5.79 -0.40
C GLU A 207 -4.76 6.93 -0.96
N ALA A 208 -4.55 8.01 -0.21
CA ALA A 208 -3.68 9.12 -0.60
C ALA A 208 -2.20 8.70 -0.70
N VAL A 209 -1.73 7.89 0.25
CA VAL A 209 -0.38 7.30 0.20
C VAL A 209 -0.26 6.34 -0.98
N ALA A 210 -1.29 5.54 -1.27
CA ALA A 210 -1.29 4.67 -2.45
C ALA A 210 -1.25 5.45 -3.77
N GLU A 211 -1.92 6.60 -3.86
CA GLU A 211 -1.82 7.52 -5.00
C GLU A 211 -0.40 8.08 -5.13
N ALA A 212 0.19 8.56 -4.04
CA ALA A 212 1.55 9.10 -4.03
C ALA A 212 2.60 8.04 -4.44
N GLN A 213 2.49 6.81 -3.91
CA GLN A 213 3.31 5.67 -4.30
C GLN A 213 3.18 5.33 -5.80
N TYR A 214 1.97 5.39 -6.32
CA TYR A 214 1.70 5.16 -7.73
C TYR A 214 2.31 6.25 -8.62
N VAL A 215 2.18 7.51 -8.22
CA VAL A 215 2.80 8.66 -8.89
C VAL A 215 4.32 8.52 -8.91
N VAL A 216 4.94 8.30 -7.75
CA VAL A 216 6.41 8.21 -7.61
C VAL A 216 6.98 7.02 -8.39
N SER A 217 6.34 5.85 -8.32
CA SER A 217 6.77 4.67 -9.09
C SER A 217 6.63 4.86 -10.61
N THR A 218 5.56 5.54 -11.06
CA THR A 218 5.35 5.87 -12.48
C THR A 218 6.35 6.92 -12.96
N LEU A 219 6.77 7.84 -12.10
CA LEU A 219 7.79 8.86 -12.38
C LEU A 219 9.22 8.34 -12.34
N ALA A 220 9.50 7.20 -11.69
CA ALA A 220 10.86 6.71 -11.50
C ALA A 220 11.72 6.68 -12.78
N PRO A 221 11.21 6.26 -13.97
CA PRO A 221 11.98 6.29 -15.23
C PRO A 221 12.23 7.71 -15.77
N TYR A 222 11.51 8.71 -15.27
CA TYR A 222 11.51 10.10 -15.75
C TYR A 222 11.99 11.09 -14.69
N LYS A 223 12.52 10.62 -13.55
CA LYS A 223 12.90 11.47 -12.41
C LYS A 223 13.81 12.63 -12.81
N SER A 224 14.75 12.41 -13.73
CA SER A 224 15.65 13.45 -14.24
C SER A 224 14.99 14.52 -15.12
N SER A 225 13.78 14.27 -15.61
CA SER A 225 13.00 15.21 -16.43
C SER A 225 12.05 16.06 -15.60
N ILE A 226 11.87 15.75 -14.30
CA ILE A 226 10.96 16.46 -13.41
C ILE A 226 11.76 17.52 -12.64
N THR A 227 11.52 18.79 -12.99
CA THR A 227 12.09 19.95 -12.29
C THR A 227 11.03 20.77 -11.57
N MET A 228 9.78 20.70 -12.03
CA MET A 228 8.63 21.35 -11.41
C MET A 228 7.88 20.38 -10.47
N PRO A 229 6.92 20.86 -9.65
CA PRO A 229 6.33 20.07 -8.59
C PRO A 229 5.56 18.84 -9.04
N VAL A 230 5.42 17.90 -8.10
CA VAL A 230 4.48 16.78 -8.16
C VAL A 230 3.26 17.17 -7.31
N VAL A 231 2.13 17.28 -7.98
CA VAL A 231 0.93 17.95 -7.49
C VAL A 231 -0.13 16.91 -7.12
N ILE A 232 -0.71 17.01 -5.92
CA ILE A 232 -2.04 16.45 -5.67
C ILE A 232 -3.09 17.45 -6.12
N ASP A 233 -3.92 17.03 -7.05
CA ASP A 233 -5.03 17.80 -7.56
C ASP A 233 -6.29 17.38 -6.79
N TRP A 234 -6.74 18.27 -5.90
CA TRP A 234 -7.93 18.10 -5.07
C TRP A 234 -9.03 19.06 -5.53
N GLU A 235 -10.03 18.51 -6.21
CA GLU A 235 -11.20 19.26 -6.66
C GLU A 235 -12.49 18.56 -6.23
N LEU A 236 -13.49 19.35 -5.82
CA LEU A 236 -14.81 18.83 -5.46
C LEU A 236 -15.82 19.02 -6.60
N ASN A 237 -16.50 17.95 -6.97
CA ASN A 237 -17.69 17.98 -7.82
C ASN A 237 -18.79 17.03 -7.27
N ASN A 238 -19.88 16.87 -8.03
CA ASN A 238 -21.04 16.09 -7.59
C ASN A 238 -20.78 14.58 -7.51
N ASN A 239 -19.76 14.06 -8.22
CA ASN A 239 -19.42 12.64 -8.28
C ASN A 239 -18.20 12.28 -7.42
N SER A 240 -17.51 13.26 -6.84
CA SER A 240 -16.33 13.04 -6.01
C SER A 240 -16.59 12.09 -4.83
N ARG A 241 -15.76 11.06 -4.68
CA ARG A 241 -15.75 10.09 -3.59
C ARG A 241 -15.40 10.73 -2.25
N HIS A 242 -14.55 11.77 -2.28
CA HIS A 242 -14.22 12.58 -1.09
C HIS A 242 -15.29 13.62 -0.75
N GLY A 243 -16.38 13.68 -1.52
CA GLY A 243 -17.53 14.53 -1.22
C GLY A 243 -18.13 14.25 0.16
N GLY A 244 -18.26 15.29 0.98
CA GLY A 244 -18.85 15.21 2.32
C GLY A 244 -17.93 14.66 3.42
N LEU A 245 -16.65 14.41 3.13
CA LEU A 245 -15.66 14.13 4.17
C LEU A 245 -15.40 15.38 5.04
N PRO A 246 -15.06 15.20 6.33
CA PRO A 246 -14.66 16.32 7.18
C PRO A 246 -13.45 17.07 6.61
N LYS A 247 -13.45 18.41 6.72
CA LYS A 247 -12.33 19.28 6.33
C LYS A 247 -10.96 18.79 6.82
N ALA A 248 -10.89 18.34 8.08
CA ALA A 248 -9.68 17.78 8.66
C ALA A 248 -9.20 16.49 7.97
N THR A 249 -10.13 15.64 7.50
CA THR A 249 -9.81 14.41 6.76
C THR A 249 -9.25 14.74 5.39
N ASN A 250 -9.87 15.65 4.65
CA ASN A 250 -9.38 16.09 3.33
C ASN A 250 -7.99 16.76 3.43
N THR A 251 -7.78 17.55 4.48
CA THR A 251 -6.47 18.15 4.80
C THR A 251 -5.41 17.08 5.08
N ALA A 252 -5.76 16.02 5.83
CA ALA A 252 -4.86 14.92 6.11
C ALA A 252 -4.53 14.07 4.86
N ILE A 253 -5.49 13.92 3.95
CA ILE A 253 -5.28 13.27 2.63
C ILE A 253 -4.22 14.04 1.83
N CYS A 254 -4.38 15.36 1.68
CA CYS A 254 -3.42 16.19 0.96
C CYS A 254 -2.04 16.17 1.62
N SER A 255 -1.98 16.30 2.95
CA SER A 255 -0.71 16.24 3.69
C SER A 255 0.00 14.91 3.50
N ALA A 256 -0.71 13.77 3.58
CA ALA A 256 -0.12 12.46 3.44
C ALA A 256 0.47 12.20 2.04
N PHE A 257 -0.23 12.66 0.98
CA PHE A 257 0.31 12.61 -0.37
C PHE A 257 1.57 13.47 -0.47
N CYS A 258 1.51 14.72 -0.02
CA CYS A 258 2.62 15.66 -0.11
C CYS A 258 3.83 15.24 0.71
N ASP A 259 3.63 14.66 1.90
CA ASP A 259 4.71 14.12 2.74
C ASP A 259 5.44 12.98 2.02
N TYR A 260 4.70 12.05 1.42
CA TYR A 260 5.31 10.94 0.66
C TYR A 260 6.06 11.44 -0.58
N VAL A 261 5.47 12.40 -1.31
CA VAL A 261 6.12 13.03 -2.48
C VAL A 261 7.40 13.76 -2.08
N LYS A 262 7.37 14.53 -0.97
CA LYS A 262 8.55 15.20 -0.41
C LYS A 262 9.63 14.20 -0.04
N GLN A 263 9.23 13.14 0.67
CA GLN A 263 10.12 12.06 1.08
C GLN A 263 10.76 11.34 -0.12
N SER A 264 10.03 11.25 -1.24
CA SER A 264 10.50 10.63 -2.49
C SER A 264 11.45 11.51 -3.31
N GLY A 265 11.82 12.68 -2.79
CA GLY A 265 12.76 13.61 -3.40
C GLY A 265 12.18 14.45 -4.53
N TYR A 266 10.86 14.69 -4.51
CA TYR A 266 10.19 15.65 -5.39
C TYR A 266 9.67 16.84 -4.57
N THR A 267 9.48 17.99 -5.21
CA THR A 267 8.77 19.10 -4.58
C THR A 267 7.27 18.80 -4.55
N PRO A 268 6.62 18.66 -3.39
CA PRO A 268 5.19 18.48 -3.32
C PRO A 268 4.47 19.81 -3.53
N MET A 269 3.30 19.75 -4.16
CA MET A 269 2.40 20.88 -4.29
C MET A 269 0.94 20.41 -4.21
N ILE A 270 0.07 21.30 -3.73
CA ILE A 270 -1.37 21.04 -3.66
C ILE A 270 -2.06 22.00 -4.61
N TYR A 271 -2.85 21.45 -5.52
CA TYR A 271 -3.77 22.21 -6.35
C TYR A 271 -5.19 22.11 -5.79
N ALA A 272 -5.85 23.26 -5.71
CA ALA A 272 -7.27 23.39 -5.42
C ALA A 272 -7.75 24.81 -5.74
N ASN A 273 -9.05 24.98 -5.99
CA ASN A 273 -9.63 26.31 -6.11
C ASN A 273 -9.76 27.02 -4.76
N VAL A 274 -9.92 28.35 -4.78
CA VAL A 274 -10.01 29.18 -3.57
C VAL A 274 -11.13 28.74 -2.61
N SER A 275 -12.28 28.33 -3.14
CA SER A 275 -13.40 27.88 -2.29
C SER A 275 -13.02 26.62 -1.53
N ASP A 276 -12.44 25.64 -2.21
CA ASP A 276 -12.03 24.37 -1.62
C ASP A 276 -10.90 24.56 -0.60
N LEU A 277 -9.89 25.38 -0.91
CA LEU A 277 -8.81 25.74 0.01
C LEU A 277 -9.29 26.42 1.30
N ASN A 278 -10.42 27.11 1.27
CA ASN A 278 -10.98 27.79 2.44
C ASN A 278 -12.00 26.91 3.20
N ASN A 279 -12.85 26.19 2.47
CA ASN A 279 -14.04 25.53 3.01
C ASN A 279 -13.84 24.03 3.23
N ASN A 280 -13.18 23.34 2.31
CA ASN A 280 -13.06 21.89 2.29
C ASN A 280 -11.68 21.38 2.72
N LEU A 281 -10.66 22.24 2.64
CA LEU A 281 -9.28 22.00 3.07
C LEU A 281 -8.83 23.11 4.03
N ASP A 282 -7.90 22.80 4.92
CA ASP A 282 -7.18 23.81 5.70
C ASP A 282 -6.01 24.38 4.88
N GLY A 283 -6.33 25.19 3.86
CA GLY A 283 -5.34 25.70 2.93
C GLY A 283 -4.28 26.60 3.56
N GLU A 284 -4.59 27.30 4.66
CA GLU A 284 -3.60 28.09 5.41
C GLU A 284 -2.57 27.17 6.09
N ALA A 285 -3.03 26.14 6.80
CA ALA A 285 -2.12 25.19 7.45
C ALA A 285 -1.29 24.38 6.43
N LEU A 286 -1.88 24.03 5.29
CA LEU A 286 -1.18 23.34 4.20
C LEU A 286 -0.11 24.24 3.55
N GLY A 287 -0.43 25.51 3.31
CA GLY A 287 0.49 26.49 2.73
C GLY A 287 1.65 26.92 3.64
N GLN A 288 1.68 26.48 4.91
CA GLN A 288 2.84 26.61 5.80
C GLN A 288 3.84 25.45 5.66
N LYS A 289 3.48 24.39 4.93
CA LYS A 289 4.25 23.14 4.83
C LYS A 289 4.61 22.77 3.39
N TYR A 290 3.71 23.06 2.46
CA TYR A 290 3.83 22.68 1.06
C TYR A 290 3.56 23.87 0.15
N GLU A 291 3.99 23.76 -1.10
CA GLU A 291 3.64 24.74 -2.12
C GLU A 291 2.15 24.61 -2.48
N ILE A 292 1.49 25.75 -2.70
CA ILE A 292 0.10 25.80 -3.14
C ILE A 292 0.02 26.34 -4.56
N TRP A 293 -0.73 25.64 -5.40
CA TRP A 293 -1.18 26.06 -6.71
C TRP A 293 -2.68 26.38 -6.65
N VAL A 294 -3.00 27.66 -6.61
CA VAL A 294 -4.40 28.10 -6.46
C VAL A 294 -5.07 28.27 -7.81
N ALA A 295 -6.28 27.70 -7.97
CA ALA A 295 -7.13 27.99 -9.12
C ALA A 295 -8.08 29.16 -8.82
N ARG A 296 -8.04 30.18 -9.68
CA ARG A 296 -8.93 31.34 -9.62
C ARG A 296 -8.97 32.07 -10.95
N TYR A 297 -10.09 32.02 -11.68
CA TYR A 297 -10.14 32.56 -13.05
C TYR A 297 -10.70 33.97 -13.13
N ASN A 298 -10.28 34.85 -12.22
CA ASN A 298 -10.64 36.26 -12.25
C ASN A 298 -9.39 37.13 -12.47
N ASN A 299 -9.58 38.36 -12.92
CA ASN A 299 -8.47 39.27 -13.24
C ASN A 299 -8.01 40.15 -12.06
N ILE A 300 -8.61 39.98 -10.86
CA ILE A 300 -8.37 40.81 -9.66
C ILE A 300 -8.24 39.93 -8.40
N VAL A 301 -7.10 40.04 -7.71
CA VAL A 301 -6.76 39.18 -6.55
C VAL A 301 -7.46 39.58 -5.24
N ASN A 302 -8.16 40.72 -5.19
CA ASN A 302 -8.87 41.20 -3.99
C ASN A 302 -10.33 41.60 -4.30
N ASN A 303 -11.14 40.66 -4.75
CA ASN A 303 -12.58 40.74 -4.49
C ASN A 303 -12.86 40.19 -3.09
N ALA A 304 -13.58 40.94 -2.26
CA ALA A 304 -13.89 40.62 -0.86
C ALA A 304 -14.60 39.25 -0.67
N THR A 305 -15.12 38.66 -1.75
CA THR A 305 -15.82 37.37 -1.76
C THR A 305 -14.94 36.16 -2.03
N ALA A 306 -13.65 36.32 -2.37
CA ALA A 306 -12.78 35.22 -2.80
C ALA A 306 -11.30 35.41 -2.38
N GLN A 307 -11.05 35.84 -1.14
CA GLN A 307 -9.70 35.89 -0.60
C GLN A 307 -9.24 34.48 -0.20
N PHE A 308 -8.12 34.02 -0.76
CA PHE A 308 -7.34 32.94 -0.15
C PHE A 308 -6.39 33.58 0.85
N TYR A 309 -6.47 33.17 2.12
CA TYR A 309 -5.70 33.77 3.21
C TYR A 309 -4.35 33.06 3.44
N GLY A 310 -4.07 31.98 2.71
CA GLY A 310 -2.82 31.23 2.79
C GLY A 310 -1.77 31.69 1.77
N ASN A 311 -0.54 31.20 1.95
CA ASN A 311 0.55 31.40 1.00
C ASN A 311 0.35 30.48 -0.22
N TYR A 312 0.69 30.99 -1.40
CA TYR A 312 0.75 30.21 -2.64
C TYR A 312 1.93 30.65 -3.50
N SER A 313 2.37 29.77 -4.39
CA SER A 313 3.49 30.05 -5.31
C SER A 313 3.09 29.91 -6.78
N MET A 314 1.97 29.25 -7.08
CA MET A 314 1.44 29.14 -8.45
C MET A 314 -0.04 29.53 -8.49
N TRP A 315 -0.47 30.13 -9.60
CA TRP A 315 -1.85 30.56 -9.84
C TRP A 315 -2.32 30.09 -11.21
N GLN A 316 -3.32 29.20 -11.26
CA GLN A 316 -4.08 28.93 -12.48
C GLN A 316 -5.10 30.05 -12.68
N TYR A 317 -4.87 30.89 -13.68
CA TYR A 317 -5.58 32.16 -13.85
C TYR A 317 -6.61 32.14 -14.98
N ALA A 318 -6.58 31.12 -15.83
CA ALA A 318 -7.56 30.94 -16.90
C ALA A 318 -7.56 29.48 -17.37
N SER A 319 -8.71 29.03 -17.88
CA SER A 319 -8.86 27.79 -18.65
C SER A 319 -9.04 28.03 -20.16
N SER A 320 -8.96 29.29 -20.58
CA SER A 320 -9.29 29.79 -21.92
C SER A 320 -8.08 30.23 -22.75
N GLY A 321 -6.86 29.84 -22.35
CA GLY A 321 -5.64 30.25 -23.03
C GLY A 321 -5.54 29.72 -24.45
N SER A 322 -4.94 30.52 -25.34
CA SER A 322 -4.59 30.12 -26.71
C SER A 322 -3.06 30.06 -26.86
N VAL A 323 -2.53 28.87 -27.13
CA VAL A 323 -1.08 28.61 -27.25
C VAL A 323 -0.81 27.88 -28.56
N ASP A 324 0.05 28.44 -29.44
CA ASP A 324 0.42 27.76 -30.68
C ASP A 324 1.07 26.40 -30.39
N GLY A 325 0.60 25.38 -31.09
CA GLY A 325 0.96 23.98 -30.85
C GLY A 325 -0.06 23.19 -30.04
N ILE A 326 -1.10 23.83 -29.48
CA ILE A 326 -2.24 23.18 -28.82
C ILE A 326 -3.52 23.60 -29.53
N SER A 327 -4.38 22.62 -29.85
CA SER A 327 -5.68 22.89 -30.44
C SER A 327 -6.71 23.21 -29.36
N GLY A 328 -7.45 24.31 -29.53
CA GLY A 328 -8.46 24.74 -28.58
C GLY A 328 -7.85 25.41 -27.35
N ASN A 329 -8.64 25.47 -26.27
CA ASN A 329 -8.24 26.15 -25.05
C ASN A 329 -7.28 25.30 -24.21
N VAL A 330 -6.39 25.96 -23.47
CA VAL A 330 -5.49 25.34 -22.50
C VAL A 330 -5.47 26.14 -21.19
N ASP A 331 -5.29 25.42 -20.09
CA ASP A 331 -5.17 25.98 -18.75
C ASP A 331 -3.85 26.75 -18.60
N MET A 332 -3.93 27.96 -18.05
CA MET A 332 -2.84 28.92 -17.98
C MET A 332 -2.45 29.25 -16.55
N ASN A 333 -1.14 29.29 -16.32
CA ASN A 333 -0.55 29.40 -14.99
C ASN A 333 0.50 30.51 -14.89
N PHE A 334 0.49 31.23 -13.78
CA PHE A 334 1.62 32.02 -13.33
C PHE A 334 2.34 31.28 -12.21
N TRP A 335 3.67 31.20 -12.29
CA TRP A 335 4.50 30.76 -11.17
C TRP A 335 5.40 31.90 -10.70
N TYR A 336 5.38 32.14 -9.39
CA TYR A 336 6.12 33.20 -8.72
C TYR A 336 7.32 32.60 -8.00
N THR A 337 8.52 33.03 -8.38
CA THR A 337 9.75 32.55 -7.72
C THR A 337 10.88 33.58 -7.79
N THR A 338 11.88 33.42 -6.94
CA THR A 338 13.18 34.09 -7.09
C THR A 338 14.16 33.28 -7.97
N GLY A 339 13.82 32.04 -8.32
CA GLY A 339 14.58 31.18 -9.21
C GLY A 339 14.07 31.18 -10.66
N SER A 340 14.20 30.04 -11.33
CA SER A 340 13.67 29.81 -12.69
C SER A 340 13.12 28.39 -12.84
N PRO A 341 12.30 28.09 -13.86
CA PRO A 341 11.75 26.73 -14.02
C PRO A 341 12.80 25.64 -14.24
N SER A 342 13.96 26.01 -14.79
CA SER A 342 15.12 25.11 -14.92
C SER A 342 15.99 25.05 -13.66
N SER A 343 15.86 26.00 -12.74
CA SER A 343 16.56 25.99 -11.45
C SER A 343 15.63 26.52 -10.36
N PRO A 344 14.61 25.73 -9.99
CA PRO A 344 13.53 26.24 -9.17
C PRO A 344 13.98 26.55 -7.75
N VAL A 345 13.35 27.59 -7.18
CA VAL A 345 13.45 27.92 -5.76
C VAL A 345 12.03 27.90 -5.21
N PHE A 346 11.77 26.93 -4.33
CA PHE A 346 10.50 26.75 -3.63
C PHE A 346 10.65 27.09 -2.14
N SER A 347 9.58 27.63 -1.57
CA SER A 347 9.50 28.21 -0.22
C SER A 347 9.73 27.21 0.91
N HIS A 348 9.48 25.91 0.69
CA HIS A 348 9.52 24.87 1.72
C HIS A 348 10.62 23.78 1.52
N GLY A 349 11.55 23.99 0.58
CA GLY A 349 12.72 23.14 0.29
C GLY A 349 12.40 21.72 -0.27
N ALA A 350 13.18 21.11 -1.18
CA ALA A 350 14.39 21.58 -1.87
C ALA A 350 14.37 21.23 -3.37
N THR A 351 14.97 22.13 -4.17
CA THR A 351 15.73 21.80 -5.39
C THR A 351 17.20 22.13 -5.07
N PRO A 352 18.13 21.20 -5.31
CA PRO A 352 19.38 21.56 -5.96
C PRO A 352 19.44 21.05 -7.41
N GLY A 353 19.26 21.98 -8.36
CA GLY A 353 19.82 21.96 -9.71
C GLY A 353 19.21 21.03 -10.77
N ALA A 354 18.61 21.63 -11.82
CA ALA A 354 18.76 21.19 -13.21
C ALA A 354 19.66 22.24 -13.90
N ILE A 355 20.65 21.99 -14.78
CA ILE A 355 21.05 20.86 -15.63
C ILE A 355 22.60 20.90 -15.84
N ALA A 356 23.22 19.72 -15.99
CA ALA A 356 24.51 19.34 -16.64
C ALA A 356 25.82 20.10 -16.29
N THR A 357 26.93 19.47 -15.87
CA THR A 357 27.68 18.36 -16.49
C THR A 357 28.75 17.84 -15.49
N ALA A 358 29.14 16.56 -15.64
CA ALA A 358 30.29 15.86 -15.01
C ALA A 358 30.12 15.35 -13.54
N THR A 359 30.07 14.03 -13.42
CA THR A 359 30.26 13.20 -12.20
C THR A 359 31.60 13.56 -11.51
N PRO A 360 31.66 13.76 -10.17
CA PRO A 360 31.76 12.62 -9.24
C PRO A 360 31.03 12.73 -7.86
N ALA A 361 30.60 11.54 -7.41
CA ALA A 361 30.28 11.02 -6.05
C ALA A 361 29.10 11.61 -5.20
N PRO A 362 28.33 10.76 -4.50
CA PRO A 362 27.02 11.09 -3.93
C PRO A 362 27.11 11.68 -2.50
N THR A 363 26.21 12.62 -2.19
CA THR A 363 25.86 13.03 -0.81
C THR A 363 24.48 12.46 -0.45
N VAL A 364 24.40 11.90 0.77
CA VAL A 364 23.38 10.97 1.29
C VAL A 364 22.19 11.74 1.88
N ASP A 365 20.96 11.43 1.46
CA ASP A 365 19.73 11.89 2.13
C ASP A 365 19.50 11.05 3.40
N ASP A 366 19.24 11.72 4.52
CA ASP A 366 19.04 11.10 5.83
C ASP A 366 17.60 10.58 5.98
N VAL A 367 17.43 9.30 6.36
CA VAL A 367 16.15 8.61 6.58
C VAL A 367 15.79 8.66 8.05
N ASP A 368 14.60 9.19 8.41
CA ASP A 368 14.17 9.35 9.81
C ASP A 368 13.64 8.05 10.45
N SER A 369 13.01 7.17 9.68
CA SER A 369 12.50 5.88 10.18
C SER A 369 12.41 4.84 9.08
N LEU A 370 12.55 3.56 9.46
CA LEU A 370 12.48 2.43 8.52
C LEU A 370 11.34 1.49 8.86
N ASP A 371 10.67 1.04 7.81
CA ASP A 371 9.63 0.03 7.91
C ASP A 371 10.15 -1.30 8.41
N LYS A 372 9.29 -1.98 9.18
CA LYS A 372 9.63 -3.27 9.76
C LYS A 372 9.59 -4.35 8.68
N VAL A 373 10.71 -5.05 8.51
CA VAL A 373 10.86 -6.21 7.60
C VAL A 373 9.64 -7.15 7.63
N THR A 374 8.98 -7.33 6.49
CA THR A 374 7.85 -8.26 6.33
C THR A 374 8.26 -9.54 5.61
N GLY A 375 7.36 -10.52 5.50
CA GLY A 375 7.64 -11.78 4.77
C GLY A 375 8.71 -12.70 5.37
N PHE A 376 9.25 -12.39 6.57
CA PHE A 376 10.39 -13.10 7.14
C PHE A 376 10.11 -14.59 7.41
N SER A 377 10.75 -15.47 6.65
CA SER A 377 10.49 -16.91 6.61
C SER A 377 11.77 -17.73 6.44
N ALA A 378 11.67 -19.06 6.63
CA ALA A 378 12.81 -19.97 6.53
C ALA A 378 12.47 -21.28 5.81
N LYS A 379 13.37 -21.71 4.93
CA LYS A 379 13.44 -23.06 4.36
C LYS A 379 14.47 -23.88 5.14
N SER A 380 14.07 -25.08 5.57
CA SER A 380 14.87 -25.92 6.48
C SER A 380 15.65 -27.01 5.77
N ALA A 381 16.88 -27.25 6.25
CA ALA A 381 17.70 -28.40 5.90
C ALA A 381 18.44 -28.94 7.15
N ALA A 382 19.19 -30.04 6.97
CA ALA A 382 19.78 -30.78 8.10
C ALA A 382 20.72 -29.94 8.98
N LYS A 383 21.56 -29.10 8.38
CA LYS A 383 22.56 -28.27 9.07
C LYS A 383 22.54 -26.81 8.62
N LYS A 384 21.46 -26.38 7.97
CA LYS A 384 21.33 -25.00 7.47
C LYS A 384 19.87 -24.54 7.43
N LEU A 385 19.69 -23.23 7.50
CA LEU A 385 18.40 -22.54 7.35
C LEU A 385 18.57 -21.44 6.30
N SER A 386 17.80 -21.51 5.22
CA SER A 386 17.75 -20.45 4.19
C SER A 386 16.60 -19.51 4.54
N LEU A 387 16.95 -18.30 4.99
CA LEU A 387 16.04 -17.25 5.39
C LEU A 387 15.72 -16.35 4.18
N SER A 388 14.49 -15.83 4.13
CA SER A 388 14.05 -14.87 3.11
C SER A 388 13.04 -13.88 3.70
N TRP A 389 13.00 -12.67 3.18
CA TRP A 389 12.10 -11.59 3.59
C TRP A 389 11.68 -10.74 2.38
N ASN A 390 10.73 -9.84 2.57
CA ASN A 390 10.42 -8.82 1.56
C ASN A 390 11.42 -7.67 1.71
N ASP A 391 11.72 -7.00 0.60
CA ASP A 391 12.47 -5.75 0.56
C ASP A 391 11.85 -4.68 1.49
N VAL A 392 12.72 -3.82 2.01
CA VAL A 392 12.34 -2.67 2.82
C VAL A 392 12.89 -1.44 2.10
N GLU A 393 11.98 -0.56 1.71
CA GLU A 393 12.29 0.73 1.08
C GLU A 393 13.24 1.54 1.98
N ASP A 394 14.16 2.27 1.36
CA ASP A 394 15.21 3.07 2.01
C ASP A 394 16.17 2.30 2.92
N ALA A 395 16.14 0.97 2.93
CA ALA A 395 17.19 0.22 3.61
C ALA A 395 18.51 0.36 2.83
N ASP A 396 19.63 0.43 3.55
CA ASP A 396 20.97 0.10 3.04
C ASP A 396 21.29 -1.39 3.22
N GLY A 397 20.42 -2.11 3.92
CA GLY A 397 20.52 -3.55 4.13
C GLY A 397 19.97 -3.99 5.47
N TYR A 398 20.43 -5.15 5.94
CA TYR A 398 19.77 -5.88 7.01
C TYR A 398 20.73 -6.42 8.07
N GLN A 399 20.26 -6.42 9.32
CA GLN A 399 20.94 -7.07 10.43
C GLN A 399 20.14 -8.28 10.90
N ILE A 400 20.76 -9.45 10.85
CA ILE A 400 20.15 -10.69 11.32
C ILE A 400 20.83 -11.10 12.63
N TYR A 401 20.01 -11.25 13.65
CA TYR A 401 20.42 -11.74 14.96
C TYR A 401 19.83 -13.12 15.19
N ARG A 402 20.56 -13.95 15.91
CA ARG A 402 20.14 -15.29 16.31
C ARG A 402 20.44 -15.53 17.78
N LYS A 403 19.57 -16.29 18.44
CA LYS A 403 19.92 -17.01 19.66
C LYS A 403 19.66 -18.50 19.50
N ASP A 404 20.47 -19.27 20.20
CA ASP A 404 20.50 -20.73 20.08
C ASP A 404 19.66 -21.39 21.18
N THR A 405 19.25 -20.63 22.19
CA THR A 405 18.42 -21.09 23.30
C THR A 405 17.19 -20.23 23.48
N TYR A 406 16.12 -20.82 24.00
CA TYR A 406 14.82 -20.19 24.18
C TYR A 406 14.88 -18.91 25.04
N ASN A 407 15.62 -18.97 26.14
CA ASN A 407 15.79 -17.88 27.10
C ASN A 407 17.18 -17.23 27.02
N GLY A 408 17.93 -17.49 25.96
CA GLY A 408 19.23 -16.85 25.74
C GLY A 408 19.11 -15.46 25.15
N SER A 409 20.27 -14.84 24.95
CA SER A 409 20.42 -13.52 24.34
C SER A 409 20.70 -13.62 22.85
N PHE A 410 20.14 -12.69 22.08
CA PHE A 410 20.39 -12.59 20.64
C PHE A 410 21.80 -12.06 20.37
N LYS A 411 22.50 -12.67 19.40
CA LYS A 411 23.79 -12.22 18.86
C LYS A 411 23.64 -11.90 17.38
N LYS A 412 24.29 -10.84 16.88
CA LYS A 412 24.32 -10.55 15.44
C LYS A 412 25.09 -11.66 14.73
N VAL A 413 24.44 -12.36 13.80
CA VAL A 413 25.04 -13.46 13.03
C VAL A 413 25.27 -13.08 11.57
N LYS A 414 24.62 -12.03 11.08
CA LYS A 414 24.85 -11.50 9.74
C LYS A 414 24.56 -10.00 9.68
N GLN A 415 25.43 -9.31 8.94
CA GLN A 415 25.23 -7.96 8.41
C GLN A 415 25.18 -8.10 6.88
N ILE A 416 24.21 -7.46 6.25
CA ILE A 416 24.03 -7.38 4.80
C ILE A 416 24.00 -5.89 4.49
N ASN A 417 24.93 -5.38 3.68
CA ASN A 417 25.01 -3.96 3.31
C ASN A 417 24.64 -3.80 1.83
N ASP A 418 23.54 -4.44 1.45
CA ASP A 418 23.00 -4.50 0.10
C ASP A 418 21.48 -4.66 0.28
N PRO A 419 20.67 -3.67 -0.11
CA PRO A 419 19.23 -3.69 0.12
C PRO A 419 18.47 -4.67 -0.77
N ASP A 420 19.04 -5.02 -1.92
CA ASP A 420 18.45 -5.96 -2.88
C ASP A 420 18.61 -7.42 -2.40
N VAL A 421 19.52 -7.67 -1.46
CA VAL A 421 19.71 -8.99 -0.86
C VAL A 421 18.61 -9.28 0.17
N THR A 422 17.54 -9.90 -0.31
CA THR A 422 16.37 -10.32 0.48
C THR A 422 16.44 -11.78 0.96
N THR A 423 17.59 -12.44 0.82
CA THR A 423 17.79 -13.84 1.27
C THR A 423 19.16 -14.08 1.90
N TRP A 424 19.23 -15.02 2.84
CA TRP A 424 20.50 -15.46 3.41
C TRP A 424 20.44 -16.90 3.95
N THR A 425 21.50 -17.69 3.73
CA THR A 425 21.60 -19.06 4.26
C THR A 425 22.55 -19.15 5.45
N ASN A 426 22.00 -19.48 6.63
CA ASN A 426 22.76 -19.79 7.83
C ASN A 426 23.18 -21.26 7.84
N SER A 427 24.47 -21.54 7.69
CA SER A 427 25.03 -22.90 7.61
C SER A 427 25.78 -23.30 8.89
N GLY A 428 26.21 -24.56 8.98
CA GLY A 428 26.97 -25.07 10.14
C GLY A 428 26.13 -25.28 11.40
N LEU A 429 24.81 -25.28 11.27
CA LEU A 429 23.89 -25.44 12.39
C LEU A 429 23.81 -26.90 12.86
N SER A 430 23.47 -27.07 14.13
CA SER A 430 23.20 -28.39 14.71
C SER A 430 21.94 -28.98 14.10
N LYS A 431 21.91 -30.31 13.93
CA LYS A 431 20.76 -31.03 13.38
C LYS A 431 19.58 -31.00 14.35
N ASN A 432 18.37 -30.82 13.81
CA ASN A 432 17.11 -30.87 14.58
C ASN A 432 17.05 -29.83 15.71
N HIS A 433 17.71 -28.69 15.56
CA HIS A 433 17.82 -27.65 16.58
C HIS A 433 16.97 -26.45 16.16
N GLU A 434 16.09 -26.01 17.06
CA GLU A 434 15.33 -24.77 16.96
C GLU A 434 16.17 -23.52 17.32
N TYR A 435 16.25 -22.61 16.38
CA TYR A 435 16.90 -21.32 16.51
C TYR A 435 15.86 -20.20 16.45
N TYR A 436 16.18 -19.10 17.12
CA TYR A 436 15.34 -17.91 17.15
C TYR A 436 16.08 -16.80 16.46
N TYR A 437 15.48 -16.26 15.41
CA TYR A 437 16.01 -15.16 14.62
C TYR A 437 15.20 -13.90 14.88
N LYS A 438 15.87 -12.77 14.77
CA LYS A 438 15.23 -11.49 14.52
C LYS A 438 16.00 -10.74 13.44
N ILE A 439 15.29 -10.04 12.58
CA ILE A 439 15.85 -9.22 11.51
C ILE A 439 15.35 -7.79 11.65
N ARG A 440 16.17 -6.83 11.25
CA ARG A 440 15.80 -5.42 11.05
C ARG A 440 16.52 -4.87 9.84
N ALA A 441 15.89 -3.94 9.14
CA ALA A 441 16.55 -3.10 8.14
C ALA A 441 17.36 -2.01 8.85
N PHE A 442 18.35 -1.45 8.16
CA PHE A 442 19.06 -0.26 8.59
C PHE A 442 19.36 0.63 7.40
N HIS A 443 19.53 1.93 7.68
CA HIS A 443 19.95 2.94 6.73
C HIS A 443 20.97 3.84 7.43
N LYS A 444 22.02 4.23 6.72
CA LYS A 444 23.10 5.08 7.25
C LYS A 444 22.88 6.50 6.79
N ASN A 445 22.54 7.32 7.77
CA ASN A 445 22.54 8.76 7.65
C ASN A 445 23.97 9.32 7.79
N SER A 446 24.10 10.60 7.48
CA SER A 446 25.28 11.41 7.76
C SER A 446 25.56 11.53 9.27
N ASP A 447 24.52 11.51 10.11
CA ASP A 447 24.58 11.71 11.56
C ASP A 447 24.48 10.40 12.38
N GLY A 448 24.20 9.26 11.74
CA GLY A 448 23.89 8.03 12.47
C GLY A 448 23.40 6.87 11.62
N THR A 449 22.84 5.85 12.27
CA THR A 449 22.20 4.73 11.56
C THR A 449 20.80 4.56 12.10
N VAL A 450 19.82 4.69 11.22
CA VAL A 450 18.42 4.41 11.52
C VAL A 450 18.16 2.93 11.32
N TYR A 451 17.29 2.39 12.18
CA TYR A 451 17.00 0.97 12.22
C TYR A 451 15.50 0.76 12.29
N SER A 452 15.00 -0.19 11.50
CA SER A 452 13.62 -0.62 11.64
C SER A 452 13.38 -1.34 12.97
N GLY A 453 12.10 -1.51 13.32
CA GLY A 453 11.69 -2.48 14.33
C GLY A 453 12.12 -3.91 13.97
N TYR A 454 12.30 -4.77 14.99
CA TYR A 454 12.67 -6.18 14.77
C TYR A 454 11.48 -7.06 14.36
N THR A 455 11.65 -7.86 13.31
CA THR A 455 10.78 -8.99 12.96
C THR A 455 11.39 -10.29 13.42
N SER A 456 10.62 -11.12 14.15
CA SER A 456 11.12 -12.35 14.76
C SER A 456 10.62 -13.61 14.03
N LEU A 457 11.48 -14.62 13.95
CA LEU A 457 11.18 -15.92 13.35
C LEU A 457 11.77 -17.03 14.22
N THR A 458 10.98 -18.07 14.48
CA THR A 458 11.49 -19.32 15.09
C THR A 458 11.53 -20.40 14.03
N ALA A 459 12.70 -20.99 13.81
CA ALA A 459 12.93 -21.98 12.77
C ALA A 459 13.86 -23.08 13.28
N ALA A 460 13.59 -24.33 12.88
CA ALA A 460 14.40 -25.47 13.25
C ALA A 460 15.07 -26.08 12.03
N THR A 461 16.34 -26.45 12.15
CA THR A 461 16.98 -27.36 11.19
C THR A 461 16.28 -28.72 11.25
N LYS A 462 16.17 -29.41 10.12
CA LYS A 462 15.52 -30.72 10.05
C LYS A 462 16.37 -31.66 9.23
N SER A 463 16.86 -32.74 9.85
CA SER A 463 17.55 -33.81 9.10
C SER A 463 16.59 -34.58 8.19
N SER A 464 15.32 -34.62 8.61
CA SER A 464 14.20 -35.10 7.82
C SER A 464 12.94 -34.42 8.36
N SER A 465 12.02 -34.08 7.46
CA SER A 465 10.68 -33.65 7.82
C SER A 465 9.89 -34.85 8.31
N GLN A 466 9.46 -34.85 9.58
CA GLN A 466 8.81 -35.98 10.22
C GLN A 466 7.54 -35.56 10.94
N SER A 467 6.48 -36.33 10.70
CA SER A 467 5.27 -36.32 11.50
C SER A 467 5.18 -37.62 12.28
N GLY A 468 4.80 -37.54 13.55
CA GLY A 468 4.67 -38.67 14.45
C GLY A 468 3.21 -39.01 14.72
N ILE A 469 2.94 -40.27 15.04
CA ILE A 469 1.72 -40.69 15.73
C ILE A 469 2.09 -41.13 17.14
N VAL A 470 1.36 -40.63 18.12
CA VAL A 470 1.61 -40.93 19.54
C VAL A 470 1.35 -42.41 19.83
N LYS A 471 2.36 -43.11 20.34
CA LYS A 471 2.30 -44.51 20.79
C LYS A 471 2.08 -44.60 22.31
N LYS A 472 2.73 -43.73 23.08
CA LYS A 472 2.60 -43.62 24.54
C LYS A 472 2.22 -42.19 24.90
N SER A 473 1.22 -42.01 25.75
CA SER A 473 0.72 -40.68 26.10
C SER A 473 1.79 -39.83 26.81
N PHE A 474 1.87 -38.54 26.49
CA PHE A 474 2.78 -37.60 27.15
C PHE A 474 2.20 -36.18 27.20
N ILE A 475 2.80 -35.32 28.02
CA ILE A 475 2.34 -33.95 28.25
C ILE A 475 3.08 -32.99 27.33
N LEU A 476 2.34 -32.06 26.73
CA LEU A 476 2.87 -30.82 26.17
C LEU A 476 2.73 -29.70 27.21
N TYR A 477 3.82 -28.96 27.41
CA TYR A 477 3.91 -27.75 28.21
C TYR A 477 3.78 -26.52 27.32
N LYS A 478 3.23 -25.41 27.86
CA LYS A 478 3.11 -24.13 27.14
C LYS A 478 4.46 -23.46 26.85
N LYS A 479 5.46 -23.70 27.70
CA LYS A 479 6.83 -23.18 27.58
C LYS A 479 7.82 -24.33 27.78
N PRO A 480 9.05 -24.26 27.24
CA PRO A 480 10.08 -25.27 27.43
C PRO A 480 10.72 -25.11 28.81
N VAL A 481 9.97 -25.36 29.88
CA VAL A 481 10.45 -25.40 31.27
C VAL A 481 9.54 -26.34 32.07
N LYS A 482 10.10 -27.08 33.04
CA LYS A 482 9.38 -28.15 33.75
C LYS A 482 8.18 -27.65 34.54
N THR A 483 8.28 -26.44 35.06
CA THR A 483 7.26 -25.76 35.88
C THR A 483 6.21 -25.04 35.04
N ALA A 484 6.33 -25.05 33.70
CA ALA A 484 5.34 -24.41 32.85
C ALA A 484 3.98 -25.08 32.96
N ALA A 485 2.93 -24.28 32.85
CA ALA A 485 1.57 -24.78 32.76
C ALA A 485 1.43 -25.85 31.65
N LYS A 486 0.69 -26.91 31.98
CA LYS A 486 0.29 -27.93 31.01
C LYS A 486 -0.53 -27.28 29.90
N LEU A 487 -0.14 -27.52 28.65
CA LEU A 487 -0.92 -27.15 27.48
C LEU A 487 -1.98 -28.21 27.20
N MET A 488 -1.55 -29.47 27.08
CA MET A 488 -2.42 -30.62 26.87
C MET A 488 -1.71 -31.94 27.11
N THR A 489 -2.47 -33.03 27.21
CA THR A 489 -1.95 -34.39 27.09
C THR A 489 -2.17 -34.88 25.67
N LEU A 490 -1.11 -35.32 25.02
CA LEU A 490 -1.18 -36.07 23.77
C LEU A 490 -1.42 -37.55 24.11
N LYS A 491 -2.55 -38.09 23.66
CA LYS A 491 -2.97 -39.48 23.85
C LYS A 491 -2.52 -40.35 22.67
N LYS A 492 -2.44 -41.66 22.90
CA LYS A 492 -2.18 -42.67 21.85
C LYS A 492 -3.07 -42.43 20.63
N GLY A 493 -2.48 -42.51 19.44
CA GLY A 493 -3.13 -42.31 18.14
C GLY A 493 -3.11 -40.87 17.61
N MET A 494 -2.81 -39.87 18.44
CA MET A 494 -2.81 -38.47 17.99
C MET A 494 -1.64 -38.17 17.05
N PRO A 495 -1.88 -37.59 15.85
CA PRO A 495 -0.82 -37.18 14.95
C PRO A 495 -0.22 -35.84 15.39
N VAL A 496 1.10 -35.70 15.29
CA VAL A 496 1.84 -34.48 15.62
C VAL A 496 2.91 -34.20 14.58
N GLU A 497 3.13 -32.93 14.29
CA GLU A 497 4.35 -32.48 13.62
C GLU A 497 5.47 -32.38 14.65
N TYR A 498 6.63 -32.97 14.35
CA TYR A 498 7.84 -32.73 15.11
C TYR A 498 8.60 -31.53 14.53
N VAL A 499 8.77 -30.49 15.34
CA VAL A 499 9.41 -29.24 14.90
C VAL A 499 10.92 -29.33 15.06
N GLY A 500 11.40 -29.70 16.25
CA GLY A 500 12.82 -29.74 16.57
C GLY A 500 13.12 -29.85 18.07
N VAL A 501 14.36 -29.62 18.44
CA VAL A 501 14.85 -29.54 19.81
C VAL A 501 15.07 -28.08 20.19
N THR A 502 14.45 -27.66 21.27
CA THR A 502 14.60 -26.36 21.90
C THR A 502 15.55 -26.50 23.09
N TYR A 503 16.67 -25.77 23.06
CA TYR A 503 17.61 -25.70 24.17
C TYR A 503 17.33 -24.49 25.05
N ARG A 504 17.71 -24.57 26.32
CA ARG A 504 17.74 -23.45 27.27
C ARG A 504 19.17 -23.08 27.62
N SER A 505 19.38 -21.88 28.15
CA SER A 505 20.70 -21.41 28.60
C SER A 505 21.29 -22.26 29.72
N ASP A 506 20.45 -22.93 30.53
CA ASP A 506 20.85 -23.88 31.58
C ASP A 506 21.28 -25.26 31.03
N GLY A 507 21.36 -25.41 29.71
CA GLY A 507 21.72 -26.67 29.03
C GLY A 507 20.58 -27.68 28.91
N SER A 508 19.45 -27.47 29.59
CA SER A 508 18.31 -28.37 29.45
C SER A 508 17.64 -28.24 28.08
N LYS A 509 17.01 -29.33 27.63
CA LYS A 509 16.40 -29.42 26.31
C LYS A 509 14.95 -29.91 26.37
N PHE A 510 14.16 -29.45 25.42
CA PHE A 510 12.79 -29.85 25.19
C PHE A 510 12.59 -30.13 23.69
N HIS A 511 11.62 -30.96 23.37
CA HIS A 511 11.20 -31.26 22.01
C HIS A 511 9.93 -30.48 21.70
N HIS A 512 9.96 -29.70 20.62
CA HIS A 512 8.82 -28.88 20.19
C HIS A 512 7.94 -29.67 19.21
N PHE A 513 6.65 -29.67 19.49
CA PHE A 513 5.61 -30.32 18.70
C PHE A 513 4.50 -29.35 18.34
N ARG A 514 3.93 -29.58 17.15
CA ARG A 514 2.69 -28.94 16.71
C ARG A 514 1.60 -29.99 16.57
N TYR A 515 0.47 -29.76 17.22
CA TYR A 515 -0.72 -30.58 17.10
C TYR A 515 -1.79 -29.80 16.33
N HIS A 516 -2.05 -30.24 15.10
CA HIS A 516 -2.97 -29.59 14.17
C HIS A 516 -4.38 -30.16 14.29
N THR A 517 -5.39 -29.30 14.31
CA THR A 517 -6.81 -29.66 14.14
C THR A 517 -7.43 -28.88 12.98
N SER A 518 -8.71 -29.13 12.67
CA SER A 518 -9.40 -28.38 11.60
C SER A 518 -9.50 -26.87 11.86
N THR A 519 -9.36 -26.43 13.11
CA THR A 519 -9.57 -25.03 13.51
C THR A 519 -8.42 -24.42 14.31
N LYS A 520 -7.50 -25.23 14.85
CA LYS A 520 -6.47 -24.76 15.77
C LYS A 520 -5.18 -25.55 15.67
N VAL A 521 -4.06 -24.84 15.81
CA VAL A 521 -2.74 -25.45 15.98
C VAL A 521 -2.27 -25.21 17.40
N TYR A 522 -1.95 -26.29 18.11
CA TYR A 522 -1.40 -26.24 19.46
C TYR A 522 0.13 -26.39 19.36
N ASN A 523 0.87 -25.38 19.81
CA ASN A 523 2.33 -25.35 19.82
C ASN A 523 2.81 -25.62 21.25
N GLY A 524 3.55 -26.70 21.48
CA GLY A 524 3.94 -27.09 22.83
C GLY A 524 5.18 -27.95 22.91
N TYR A 525 5.72 -28.07 24.12
CA TYR A 525 7.03 -28.65 24.38
C TYR A 525 6.93 -29.90 25.25
N ALA A 526 7.75 -30.92 24.99
CA ALA A 526 7.85 -32.10 25.84
C ALA A 526 9.31 -32.42 26.18
N LYS A 527 9.56 -33.09 27.30
CA LYS A 527 10.92 -33.46 27.72
C LYS A 527 11.57 -34.52 26.84
N ALA A 528 10.75 -35.38 26.23
CA ALA A 528 11.22 -36.49 25.44
C ALA A 528 10.47 -36.55 24.11
N LYS A 529 11.19 -36.93 23.05
CA LYS A 529 10.60 -37.33 21.77
C LYS A 529 10.21 -38.82 21.71
N SER A 530 10.60 -39.60 22.73
CA SER A 530 10.26 -41.02 22.84
C SER A 530 8.76 -41.21 23.02
N GLY A 531 8.18 -42.19 22.34
CA GLY A 531 6.73 -42.44 22.40
C GLY A 531 5.96 -42.04 21.15
N LEU A 532 6.66 -41.76 20.04
CA LEU A 532 6.08 -41.55 18.70
C LEU A 532 6.51 -42.66 17.74
N THR A 533 5.62 -43.03 16.82
CA THR A 533 6.00 -43.69 15.57
C THR A 533 6.11 -42.62 14.49
N TYR A 534 7.27 -42.49 13.85
CA TYR A 534 7.51 -41.46 12.84
C TYR A 534 7.17 -41.94 11.43
N TYR A 535 6.65 -41.02 10.63
CA TYR A 535 6.28 -41.21 9.23
C TYR A 535 6.83 -40.07 8.40
N THR A 536 6.92 -40.29 7.09
CA THR A 536 7.13 -39.22 6.11
C THR A 536 6.09 -38.13 6.34
N GLN A 537 6.56 -36.89 6.43
CA GLN A 537 5.69 -35.74 6.59
C GLN A 537 5.08 -35.34 5.23
N GLY A 538 3.83 -34.92 5.23
CA GLY A 538 3.22 -34.18 4.14
C GLY A 538 2.68 -32.85 4.66
N CYS A 539 2.63 -31.85 3.79
CA CYS A 539 2.07 -30.53 4.05
C CYS A 539 1.00 -30.21 3.00
N THR A 540 -0.20 -29.86 3.43
CA THR A 540 -1.27 -29.45 2.52
C THR A 540 -0.96 -28.11 1.85
N THR A 541 -1.07 -28.02 0.53
CA THR A 541 -0.84 -26.78 -0.23
C THR A 541 -2.12 -25.96 -0.45
N ALA A 542 -3.29 -26.55 -0.16
CA ALA A 542 -4.61 -25.93 -0.21
C ALA A 542 -5.51 -26.50 0.90
N LYS A 543 -6.71 -25.92 1.08
CA LYS A 543 -7.76 -26.56 1.88
C LYS A 543 -8.16 -27.86 1.17
N LEU A 544 -8.00 -29.00 1.84
CA LEU A 544 -7.98 -30.31 1.19
C LEU A 544 -9.01 -31.26 1.78
N ASN A 545 -9.82 -31.88 0.93
CA ASN A 545 -10.82 -32.86 1.32
C ASN A 545 -10.16 -34.18 1.76
N LEU A 546 -10.50 -34.64 2.97
CA LEU A 546 -10.13 -35.95 3.50
C LEU A 546 -11.27 -36.93 3.25
N ARG A 547 -11.00 -38.02 2.52
CA ARG A 547 -12.01 -38.99 2.09
C ARG A 547 -11.78 -40.36 2.71
N LYS A 548 -12.84 -41.16 2.85
CA LYS A 548 -12.76 -42.51 3.45
C LYS A 548 -11.97 -43.50 2.59
N THR A 549 -12.09 -43.40 1.28
CA THR A 549 -11.38 -44.20 0.27
C THR A 549 -10.59 -43.30 -0.68
N ALA A 550 -9.58 -43.85 -1.34
CA ALA A 550 -8.82 -43.12 -2.37
C ALA A 550 -9.71 -42.90 -3.60
N GLY A 551 -9.83 -41.65 -4.05
CA GLY A 551 -10.65 -41.27 -5.18
C GLY A 551 -11.63 -40.14 -4.85
N THR A 552 -12.04 -39.39 -5.86
CA THR A 552 -12.96 -38.24 -5.73
C THR A 552 -14.37 -38.65 -5.32
N THR A 553 -14.78 -39.90 -5.59
CA THR A 553 -16.07 -40.47 -5.21
C THR A 553 -16.10 -40.99 -3.77
N GLY A 554 -14.96 -41.08 -3.08
CA GLY A 554 -14.91 -41.53 -1.70
C GLY A 554 -15.65 -40.58 -0.76
N LYS A 555 -16.43 -41.12 0.20
CA LYS A 555 -17.19 -40.33 1.19
C LYS A 555 -16.29 -39.30 1.87
N LEU A 556 -16.72 -38.04 1.87
CA LEU A 556 -16.04 -36.95 2.56
C LEU A 556 -16.12 -37.18 4.08
N ILE A 557 -14.98 -37.08 4.75
CA ILE A 557 -14.88 -37.13 6.22
C ILE A 557 -14.86 -35.70 6.78
N THR A 558 -13.94 -34.88 6.26
CA THR A 558 -13.75 -33.48 6.66
C THR A 558 -12.89 -32.75 5.64
N SER A 559 -12.62 -31.46 5.87
CA SER A 559 -11.58 -30.71 5.17
C SER A 559 -10.40 -30.41 6.11
N ILE A 560 -9.20 -30.46 5.54
CA ILE A 560 -7.94 -30.16 6.21
C ILE A 560 -7.50 -28.75 5.77
N PRO A 561 -7.17 -27.84 6.69
CA PRO A 561 -6.69 -26.50 6.33
C PRO A 561 -5.41 -26.54 5.47
N LYS A 562 -5.16 -25.47 4.71
CA LYS A 562 -3.85 -25.24 4.04
C LYS A 562 -2.73 -25.14 5.09
N ASN A 563 -1.51 -25.51 4.71
CA ASN A 563 -0.31 -25.51 5.57
C ASN A 563 -0.42 -26.43 6.80
N THR A 564 -1.23 -27.48 6.71
CA THR A 564 -1.37 -28.49 7.76
C THR A 564 -0.38 -29.62 7.52
N PHE A 565 0.40 -29.97 8.55
CA PHE A 565 1.35 -31.06 8.50
C PHE A 565 0.74 -32.37 9.01
N VAL A 566 0.90 -33.45 8.24
CA VAL A 566 0.29 -34.76 8.49
C VAL A 566 1.28 -35.90 8.27
N PRO A 567 1.16 -37.04 8.99
CA PRO A 567 1.90 -38.25 8.70
C PRO A 567 1.31 -38.97 7.48
N LEU A 568 2.16 -39.31 6.51
CA LEU A 568 1.81 -40.12 5.35
C LEU A 568 1.97 -41.60 5.71
N LEU A 569 0.85 -42.31 5.84
CA LEU A 569 0.78 -43.70 6.28
C LEU A 569 0.90 -44.71 5.13
N GLY A 570 0.67 -44.26 3.91
CA GLY A 570 0.71 -45.10 2.72
C GLY A 570 0.24 -44.37 1.47
N THR A 571 0.37 -45.03 0.32
CA THR A 571 0.06 -44.48 -0.99
C THR A 571 -0.83 -45.42 -1.79
N LYS A 572 -1.77 -44.88 -2.57
CA LYS A 572 -2.57 -45.63 -3.54
C LYS A 572 -2.71 -44.82 -4.83
N LYS A 573 -2.54 -45.44 -6.00
CA LYS A 573 -2.86 -44.80 -7.28
C LYS A 573 -4.29 -45.12 -7.68
N VAL A 574 -5.04 -44.10 -8.12
CA VAL A 574 -6.41 -44.23 -8.63
C VAL A 574 -6.54 -43.34 -9.85
N LYS A 575 -6.83 -43.93 -11.02
CA LYS A 575 -6.95 -43.23 -12.31
C LYS A 575 -5.77 -42.25 -12.55
N GLY A 576 -4.54 -42.74 -12.44
CA GLY A 576 -3.32 -41.95 -12.61
C GLY A 576 -2.97 -40.99 -11.45
N THR A 577 -3.91 -40.65 -10.58
CA THR A 577 -3.65 -39.75 -9.44
C THR A 577 -3.12 -40.52 -8.24
N THR A 578 -2.05 -40.01 -7.61
CA THR A 578 -1.57 -40.54 -6.33
C THR A 578 -2.42 -40.02 -5.19
N TRP A 579 -2.86 -40.90 -4.29
CA TRP A 579 -3.58 -40.58 -3.07
C TRP A 579 -2.78 -41.04 -1.86
N TYR A 580 -2.62 -40.15 -0.87
CA TYR A 580 -1.93 -40.49 0.37
C TYR A 580 -2.94 -40.87 1.44
N LYS A 581 -2.74 -42.01 2.10
CA LYS A 581 -3.43 -42.33 3.35
C LYS A 581 -2.75 -41.54 4.47
N ILE A 582 -3.51 -40.81 5.26
CA ILE A 582 -3.00 -39.93 6.31
C ILE A 582 -3.75 -40.12 7.63
N CYS A 583 -3.14 -39.68 8.73
CA CYS A 583 -3.80 -39.53 10.04
C CYS A 583 -4.00 -38.04 10.33
N PHE A 584 -5.21 -37.63 10.71
CA PHE A 584 -5.53 -36.24 11.02
C PHE A 584 -6.50 -36.12 12.18
N SER A 585 -6.36 -35.05 12.95
CA SER A 585 -7.27 -34.73 14.04
C SER A 585 -8.31 -33.70 13.61
N ILE A 586 -9.58 -34.06 13.61
CA ILE A 586 -10.66 -33.11 13.29
C ILE A 586 -10.76 -32.05 14.39
N ARG A 587 -10.73 -32.52 15.64
CA ARG A 587 -10.73 -31.70 16.86
C ARG A 587 -9.90 -32.40 17.93
N LYS A 588 -9.76 -31.77 19.10
CA LYS A 588 -9.00 -32.34 20.23
C LYS A 588 -9.53 -33.75 20.56
N ASN A 589 -8.63 -34.74 20.61
CA ASN A 589 -8.93 -36.16 20.87
C ASN A 589 -9.82 -36.88 19.82
N THR A 590 -10.20 -36.24 18.71
CA THR A 590 -10.97 -36.88 17.64
C THR A 590 -10.06 -37.06 16.43
N VAL A 591 -9.48 -38.25 16.31
CA VAL A 591 -8.53 -38.63 15.25
C VAL A 591 -9.25 -39.48 14.21
N THR A 592 -8.92 -39.26 12.94
CA THR A 592 -9.42 -40.07 11.83
C THR A 592 -8.30 -40.41 10.85
N THR A 593 -8.52 -41.45 10.06
CA THR A 593 -7.67 -41.79 8.92
C THR A 593 -8.48 -41.77 7.63
N GLY A 594 -7.84 -41.36 6.56
CA GLY A 594 -8.47 -41.26 5.25
C GLY A 594 -7.44 -40.98 4.16
N TYR A 595 -7.93 -40.67 2.97
CA TYR A 595 -7.13 -40.40 1.79
C TYR A 595 -7.29 -38.95 1.34
N VAL A 596 -6.17 -38.36 0.95
CA VAL A 596 -6.10 -37.03 0.33
C VAL A 596 -5.42 -37.14 -1.03
N SER A 597 -5.81 -36.27 -1.96
CA SER A 597 -5.15 -36.21 -3.27
C SER A 597 -3.71 -35.72 -3.11
N GLY A 598 -2.78 -36.44 -3.72
CA GLY A 598 -1.35 -36.16 -3.68
C GLY A 598 -0.95 -34.90 -4.43
N ASN A 599 -1.78 -34.41 -5.36
CA ASN A 599 -1.54 -33.16 -6.08
C ASN A 599 -1.49 -31.93 -5.14
N TYR A 600 -2.06 -32.06 -3.94
CA TYR A 600 -2.12 -30.99 -2.94
C TYR A 600 -1.29 -31.29 -1.69
N ILE A 601 -0.33 -32.21 -1.79
CA ILE A 601 0.59 -32.57 -0.70
C ILE A 601 2.03 -32.33 -1.14
N ARG A 602 2.71 -31.41 -0.47
CA ARG A 602 4.16 -31.27 -0.53
C ARG A 602 4.81 -32.19 0.50
N LYS A 603 5.74 -33.04 0.07
CA LYS A 603 6.53 -33.91 0.97
C LYS A 603 7.69 -33.16 1.61
#